data_AF-A0A951V210-F1
#
_entry.id   AF-A0A951V210-F1
#
_cell.length_a   1.000
_cell.length_b   1.000
_cell.length_c   1.000
_cell.angle_alpha   90.00
_cell.angle_beta   90.00
_cell.angle_gamma   90.00
#
_symmetry.space_group_name_H-M   'P 1'
#
loop_
_entity.id
_entity.type
_entity.pdbx_description
1 polymer ?
#
loop_
_entity_poly.entity_id
_entity_poly.type
_entity_poly.pdbx_seq_one_letter_code
_entity_poly.pdbx_strand_id
1 'polypeptide(L)'
;IGAVAIPALLAKNFTAVTFLTIAIQQFRDVRKTEISSLKSLENTEFTTRGDAYIDGIAKTFESRNYLGLTVSFITSLSMIITSNISILYRILIGICIGSITYIGIRNFTKGKQIQDIADVKIAKVDVRNSELYVDDIYVTNSLGTENSRNIVRNEAMAAIITPKSNHFRITLDNYGQRQAILFEACRALGVKRYQFTRKEYNSGKVVIVLVPIIRDEEFFIKVVKETPLLENVRKSHRLMKENI
;
A
#
# COMPACT_ATOMS: atom_id res chain seq x y z
N ILE A 1 1.80 1.40 -26.75
CA ILE A 1 1.03 0.12 -26.87
C ILE A 1 -0.43 0.43 -27.16
N GLY A 2 -1.21 0.95 -26.20
CA GLY A 2 -2.65 1.23 -26.42
C GLY A 2 -2.95 2.13 -27.62
N ALA A 3 -2.19 3.22 -27.80
CA ALA A 3 -2.37 4.12 -28.94
C ALA A 3 -2.09 3.51 -30.33
N VAL A 4 -1.33 2.41 -30.41
CA VAL A 4 -0.99 1.75 -31.68
C VAL A 4 -1.99 0.66 -32.04
N ALA A 5 -2.80 0.21 -31.08
CA ALA A 5 -3.72 -0.90 -31.25
C ALA A 5 -4.79 -0.63 -32.32
N ILE A 6 -5.45 0.55 -32.27
CA ILE A 6 -6.50 0.90 -33.22
C ILE A 6 -5.95 1.10 -34.65
N PRO A 7 -4.87 1.90 -34.86
CA PRO A 7 -4.26 2.01 -36.19
C PRO A 7 -3.85 0.67 -36.80
N ALA A 8 -3.26 -0.24 -36.00
CA ALA A 8 -2.84 -1.55 -36.46
C ALA A 8 -4.03 -2.41 -36.96
N LEU A 9 -5.16 -2.37 -36.23
CA LEU A 9 -6.38 -3.08 -36.62
C LEU A 9 -6.99 -2.51 -37.90
N LEU A 10 -7.06 -1.19 -38.03
CA LEU A 10 -7.58 -0.53 -39.24
C LEU A 10 -6.71 -0.80 -40.47
N ALA A 11 -5.39 -0.83 -40.28
CA ALA A 11 -4.44 -1.16 -41.33
C ALA A 11 -4.38 -2.67 -41.67
N LYS A 12 -5.16 -3.52 -40.98
CA LYS A 12 -5.11 -4.98 -41.07
C LYS A 12 -3.68 -5.54 -40.90
N ASN A 13 -2.85 -4.85 -40.10
CA ASN A 13 -1.47 -5.26 -39.84
C ASN A 13 -1.46 -6.26 -38.68
N PHE A 14 -1.69 -7.53 -39.01
CA PHE A 14 -1.72 -8.61 -38.03
C PHE A 14 -0.38 -8.78 -37.29
N THR A 15 0.75 -8.47 -37.94
CA THR A 15 2.07 -8.47 -37.30
C THR A 15 2.13 -7.48 -36.13
N ALA A 16 1.62 -6.26 -36.32
CA ALA A 16 1.56 -5.25 -35.25
C ALA A 16 0.62 -5.67 -34.11
N VAL A 17 -0.49 -6.36 -34.42
CA VAL A 17 -1.39 -6.94 -33.40
C VAL A 17 -0.67 -8.02 -32.59
N THR A 18 0.12 -8.90 -33.22
CA THR A 18 0.93 -9.89 -32.51
C THR A 18 1.94 -9.25 -31.56
N PHE A 19 2.65 -8.20 -32.00
CA PHE A 19 3.56 -7.45 -31.12
C PHE A 19 2.83 -6.80 -29.94
N LEU A 20 1.62 -6.30 -30.15
CA LEU A 20 0.78 -5.75 -29.08
C LEU A 20 0.47 -6.81 -28.02
N THR A 21 0.06 -8.02 -28.45
CA THR A 21 -0.24 -9.14 -27.54
C THR A 21 0.99 -9.55 -26.73
N ILE A 22 2.16 -9.63 -27.36
CA ILE A 22 3.43 -9.92 -26.66
C ILE A 22 3.72 -8.82 -25.63
N ALA A 23 3.53 -7.55 -25.98
CA ALA A 23 3.75 -6.44 -25.08
C ALA A 23 2.79 -6.44 -23.88
N ILE A 24 1.53 -6.85 -24.07
CA ILE A 24 0.56 -7.02 -22.97
C ILE A 24 0.98 -8.18 -22.06
N GLN A 25 1.49 -9.27 -22.62
CA GLN A 25 1.98 -10.40 -21.82
C GLN A 25 3.13 -9.97 -20.89
N GLN A 26 4.03 -9.09 -21.35
CA GLN A 26 5.08 -8.51 -20.52
C GLN A 26 4.54 -7.77 -19.29
N PHE A 27 3.37 -7.12 -19.37
CA PHE A 27 2.77 -6.46 -18.20
C PHE A 27 2.41 -7.43 -17.07
N ARG A 28 1.98 -8.65 -17.41
CA ARG A 28 1.70 -9.69 -16.41
C ARG A 28 2.99 -10.22 -15.78
N ASP A 29 4.05 -10.33 -16.58
CA ASP A 29 5.34 -10.82 -16.11
C ASP A 29 6.09 -9.76 -15.27
N VAL A 30 5.79 -8.46 -15.43
CA VAL A 30 6.22 -7.40 -14.50
C VAL A 30 5.78 -7.72 -13.06
N ARG A 31 4.55 -8.18 -12.82
CA ARG A 31 4.11 -8.54 -11.47
C ARG A 31 4.96 -9.65 -10.85
N LYS A 32 5.22 -10.72 -11.61
CA LYS A 32 6.03 -11.85 -11.13
C LYS A 32 7.45 -11.40 -10.80
N THR A 33 8.04 -10.62 -11.69
CA THR A 33 9.40 -10.08 -11.55
C THR A 33 9.50 -9.16 -10.32
N GLU A 34 8.49 -8.31 -10.11
CA GLU A 34 8.44 -7.42 -8.95
C GLU A 34 8.31 -8.21 -7.64
N ILE A 35 7.44 -9.23 -7.58
CA ILE A 35 7.33 -10.11 -6.41
C ILE A 35 8.66 -10.81 -6.13
N SER A 36 9.31 -11.37 -7.14
CA SER A 36 10.59 -12.06 -6.94
C SER A 36 11.69 -11.11 -6.48
N SER A 37 11.72 -9.89 -7.04
CA SER A 37 12.68 -8.86 -6.66
C SER A 37 12.48 -8.43 -5.21
N LEU A 38 11.26 -8.07 -4.82
CA LEU A 38 10.94 -7.67 -3.45
C LEU A 38 11.23 -8.78 -2.45
N LYS A 39 10.85 -10.04 -2.76
CA LYS A 39 11.16 -11.19 -1.90
C LYS A 39 12.65 -11.44 -1.73
N SER A 40 13.46 -11.17 -2.76
CA SER A 40 14.91 -11.31 -2.65
C SER A 40 15.53 -10.29 -1.69
N LEU A 41 14.96 -9.08 -1.63
CA LEU A 41 15.40 -8.01 -0.73
C LEU A 41 14.98 -8.24 0.72
N GLU A 42 13.88 -8.97 0.97
CA GLU A 42 13.41 -9.28 2.33
C GLU A 42 14.47 -9.96 3.20
N ASN A 43 15.36 -10.76 2.60
CA ASN A 43 16.40 -11.49 3.35
C ASN A 43 17.43 -10.57 4.02
N THR A 44 17.56 -9.33 3.54
CA THR A 44 18.50 -8.34 4.08
C THR A 44 17.82 -7.28 4.94
N GLU A 45 16.48 -7.25 4.94
CA GLU A 45 15.70 -6.26 5.67
C GLU A 45 15.56 -6.65 7.15
N PHE A 46 15.64 -5.66 8.04
CA PHE A 46 15.49 -5.90 9.48
C PHE A 46 14.05 -6.31 9.86
N THR A 47 13.08 -5.67 9.22
CA THR A 47 11.66 -5.98 9.35
C THR A 47 11.16 -6.37 7.97
N THR A 48 10.43 -7.48 7.88
CA THR A 48 9.88 -7.97 6.62
C THR A 48 8.55 -7.29 6.28
N ARG A 49 8.32 -7.02 4.99
CA ARG A 49 7.07 -6.47 4.41
C ARG A 49 5.89 -7.42 4.58
N GLY A 50 6.15 -8.72 4.41
CA GLY A 50 5.14 -9.77 4.34
C GLY A 50 4.54 -9.95 2.94
N ASP A 51 4.16 -11.18 2.61
CA ASP A 51 3.72 -11.58 1.26
C ASP A 51 2.51 -10.78 0.75
N ALA A 52 1.56 -10.48 1.63
CA ALA A 52 0.35 -9.75 1.27
C ALA A 52 0.65 -8.29 0.88
N TYR A 53 1.66 -7.67 1.51
CA TYR A 53 2.08 -6.32 1.19
C TYR A 53 2.87 -6.30 -0.12
N ILE A 54 3.77 -7.26 -0.31
CA ILE A 54 4.51 -7.47 -1.57
C ILE A 54 3.55 -7.67 -2.74
N ASP A 55 2.51 -8.50 -2.59
CA ASP A 55 1.49 -8.69 -3.63
C ASP A 55 0.75 -7.39 -3.97
N GLY A 56 0.41 -6.58 -2.96
CA GLY A 56 -0.22 -5.28 -3.15
C GLY A 56 0.66 -4.29 -3.92
N ILE A 57 1.96 -4.23 -3.59
CA ILE A 57 2.93 -3.41 -4.33
C ILE A 57 3.01 -3.88 -5.78
N ALA A 58 3.19 -5.17 -6.01
CA ALA A 58 3.35 -5.72 -7.36
C ALA A 58 2.10 -5.52 -8.24
N LYS A 59 0.90 -5.65 -7.66
CA LYS A 59 -0.37 -5.30 -8.35
C LYS A 59 -0.44 -3.83 -8.72
N THR A 60 0.09 -2.94 -7.90
CA THR A 60 0.13 -1.51 -8.22
C THR A 60 1.04 -1.24 -9.43
N PHE A 61 2.18 -1.92 -9.52
CA PHE A 61 3.07 -1.86 -10.69
C PHE A 61 2.39 -2.39 -11.95
N GLU A 62 1.74 -3.56 -11.86
CA GLU A 62 0.96 -4.13 -12.97
C GLU A 62 -0.17 -3.17 -13.41
N SER A 63 -0.92 -2.64 -12.45
CA SER A 63 -2.06 -1.74 -12.72
C SER A 63 -1.64 -0.48 -13.47
N ARG A 64 -0.51 0.13 -13.11
CA ARG A 64 0.01 1.35 -13.79
C ARG A 64 0.21 1.12 -15.29
N ASN A 65 0.67 -0.06 -15.70
CA ASN A 65 0.83 -0.40 -17.11
C ASN A 65 -0.53 -0.48 -17.83
N TYR A 66 -1.54 -1.10 -17.19
CA TYR A 66 -2.90 -1.15 -17.74
C TYR A 66 -3.57 0.22 -17.79
N LEU A 67 -3.30 1.11 -16.82
CA LEU A 67 -3.77 2.50 -16.86
C LEU A 67 -3.24 3.22 -18.09
N GLY A 68 -1.92 3.17 -18.32
CA GLY A 68 -1.29 3.79 -19.48
C GLY A 68 -1.79 3.20 -20.80
N LEU A 69 -1.98 1.88 -20.86
CA LEU A 69 -2.58 1.21 -22.02
C LEU A 69 -3.99 1.72 -22.30
N THR A 70 -4.85 1.76 -21.27
CA THR A 70 -6.26 2.14 -21.40
C THR A 70 -6.42 3.60 -21.81
N VAL A 71 -5.68 4.52 -21.15
CA VAL A 71 -5.71 5.95 -21.49
C VAL A 71 -5.23 6.17 -22.92
N SER A 72 -4.08 5.58 -23.30
CA SER A 72 -3.53 5.75 -24.65
C SER A 72 -4.42 5.13 -25.74
N PHE A 73 -5.09 4.02 -25.43
CA PHE A 73 -6.07 3.39 -26.31
C PHE A 73 -7.29 4.29 -26.53
N ILE A 74 -7.90 4.80 -25.46
CA ILE A 74 -9.08 5.66 -25.53
C ILE A 74 -8.75 6.97 -26.24
N THR A 75 -7.58 7.56 -25.98
CA THR A 75 -7.11 8.76 -26.70
C THR A 75 -6.93 8.49 -28.19
N SER A 76 -6.32 7.37 -28.58
CA SER A 76 -6.19 7.05 -30.01
C SER A 76 -7.54 6.77 -30.66
N LEU A 77 -8.44 6.07 -29.96
CA LEU A 77 -9.76 5.75 -30.47
C LEU A 77 -10.58 7.00 -30.71
N SER A 78 -10.56 7.96 -29.77
CA SER A 78 -11.31 9.21 -29.94
C SER A 78 -10.79 10.04 -31.10
N MET A 79 -9.48 10.14 -31.28
CA MET A 79 -8.89 10.84 -32.42
C MET A 79 -9.29 10.21 -33.76
N ILE A 80 -9.40 8.89 -33.82
CA ILE A 80 -9.76 8.16 -35.05
C ILE A 80 -11.25 8.30 -35.38
N ILE A 81 -12.13 8.21 -34.38
CA ILE A 81 -13.57 8.41 -34.54
C ILE A 81 -13.85 9.85 -35.04
N THR A 82 -13.08 10.83 -34.55
CA THR A 82 -13.22 12.23 -34.95
C THR A 82 -12.33 12.62 -36.15
N SER A 83 -11.99 11.65 -37.01
CA SER A 83 -11.13 11.88 -38.17
C SER A 83 -11.73 12.81 -39.24
N ASN A 84 -13.05 13.00 -39.25
CA ASN A 84 -13.77 13.85 -40.20
C ASN A 84 -13.67 15.36 -39.91
N ILE A 85 -13.05 15.77 -38.80
CA ILE A 85 -12.92 17.18 -38.38
C ILE A 85 -11.49 17.67 -38.65
N SER A 86 -11.29 18.99 -38.67
CA SER A 86 -9.95 19.60 -38.77
C SER A 86 -8.96 19.02 -37.76
N ILE A 87 -7.69 18.97 -38.16
CA ILE A 87 -6.59 18.41 -37.36
C ILE A 87 -6.51 19.02 -35.96
N LEU A 88 -6.79 20.32 -35.84
CA LEU A 88 -6.69 21.05 -34.58
C LEU A 88 -7.77 20.60 -33.59
N TYR A 89 -9.02 20.45 -34.04
CA TYR A 89 -10.09 19.93 -33.19
C TYR A 89 -9.87 18.47 -32.79
N ARG A 90 -9.32 17.65 -33.70
CA ARG A 90 -8.99 16.25 -33.40
C ARG A 90 -7.98 16.12 -32.25
N ILE A 91 -6.94 16.94 -32.26
CA ILE A 91 -5.93 16.98 -31.19
C ILE A 91 -6.56 17.43 -29.87
N LEU A 92 -7.36 18.50 -29.89
CA LEU A 92 -8.03 19.01 -28.70
C LEU A 92 -8.96 17.94 -28.07
N ILE A 93 -9.74 17.24 -28.89
CA ILE A 93 -10.62 16.15 -28.44
C ILE A 93 -9.83 14.99 -27.83
N GLY A 94 -8.71 14.61 -28.45
CA GLY A 94 -7.80 13.59 -27.91
C GLY A 94 -7.26 13.96 -26.53
N ILE A 95 -6.80 15.21 -26.35
CA ILE A 95 -6.31 15.73 -25.07
C ILE A 95 -7.42 15.74 -24.03
N CYS A 96 -8.60 16.27 -24.36
CA CYS A 96 -9.73 16.34 -23.44
C CYS A 96 -10.17 14.95 -22.97
N ILE A 97 -10.42 14.02 -23.90
CA ILE A 97 -10.90 12.66 -23.56
C ILE A 97 -9.82 11.87 -22.81
N GLY A 98 -8.56 11.96 -23.23
CA GLY A 98 -7.45 11.31 -22.53
C GLY A 98 -7.32 11.81 -21.09
N SER A 99 -7.42 13.13 -20.89
CA SER A 99 -7.35 13.75 -19.57
C SER A 99 -8.53 13.33 -18.69
N ILE A 100 -9.76 13.35 -19.23
CA ILE A 100 -10.97 12.91 -18.51
C ILE A 100 -10.84 11.44 -18.10
N THR A 101 -10.38 10.59 -19.00
CA THR A 101 -10.19 9.15 -18.74
C THR A 101 -9.12 8.94 -17.67
N TYR A 102 -7.99 9.63 -17.76
CA TYR A 102 -6.93 9.57 -16.76
C TYR A 102 -7.43 9.99 -15.38
N ILE A 103 -8.11 11.14 -15.28
CA ILE A 103 -8.65 11.65 -14.02
C ILE A 103 -9.68 10.68 -13.44
N GLY A 104 -10.58 10.16 -14.28
CA GLY A 104 -11.57 9.16 -13.89
C GLY A 104 -10.92 7.94 -13.25
N ILE A 105 -10.02 7.27 -13.97
CA ILE A 105 -9.42 6.03 -13.46
C ILE A 105 -8.51 6.30 -12.26
N ARG A 106 -7.78 7.43 -12.24
CA ARG A 106 -6.92 7.83 -11.11
C ARG A 106 -7.72 7.91 -9.82
N ASN A 107 -8.92 8.49 -9.85
CA ASN A 107 -9.76 8.64 -8.67
C ASN A 107 -10.28 7.29 -8.15
N PHE A 108 -10.63 6.35 -9.04
CA PHE A 108 -11.05 5.00 -8.67
C PHE A 108 -9.91 4.13 -8.12
N THR A 109 -8.65 4.43 -8.47
CA THR A 109 -7.48 3.61 -8.10
C THR A 109 -6.88 4.01 -6.73
N LYS A 110 -7.37 5.08 -6.08
CA LYS A 110 -6.88 5.47 -4.75
C LYS A 110 -7.24 4.39 -3.71
N GLY A 111 -6.22 3.72 -3.18
CA GLY A 111 -6.36 2.76 -2.08
C GLY A 111 -6.74 3.47 -0.76
N LYS A 112 -7.43 2.73 0.12
CA LYS A 112 -7.69 3.18 1.49
C LYS A 112 -6.44 3.01 2.36
N GLN A 113 -6.34 3.83 3.40
CA GLN A 113 -5.24 3.83 4.37
C GLN A 113 -5.74 3.50 5.78
N ILE A 114 -4.83 3.32 6.73
CA ILE A 114 -5.17 3.03 8.14
C ILE A 114 -6.02 4.13 8.75
N GLN A 115 -5.74 5.40 8.46
CA GLN A 115 -6.54 6.53 8.96
C GLN A 115 -8.03 6.48 8.56
N ASP A 116 -8.37 5.79 7.47
CA ASP A 116 -9.76 5.66 7.03
C ASP A 116 -10.56 4.69 7.92
N ILE A 117 -9.87 3.77 8.61
CA ILE A 117 -10.50 2.67 9.36
C ILE A 117 -10.19 2.68 10.86
N ALA A 118 -9.19 3.46 11.29
CA ALA A 118 -8.70 3.46 12.65
C ALA A 118 -8.15 4.84 13.06
N ASP A 119 -8.23 5.12 14.35
CA ASP A 119 -7.56 6.26 14.96
C ASP A 119 -6.20 5.82 15.50
N VAL A 120 -5.18 6.64 15.24
CA VAL A 120 -3.78 6.38 15.63
C VAL A 120 -3.34 7.47 16.60
N LYS A 121 -2.88 7.05 17.77
CA LYS A 121 -2.36 7.94 18.83
C LYS A 121 -1.01 7.44 19.33
N ILE A 122 -0.13 8.36 19.72
CA ILE A 122 1.08 8.03 20.49
C ILE A 122 0.62 7.46 21.83
N ALA A 123 1.33 6.44 22.29
CA ALA A 123 1.07 5.76 23.53
C ALA A 123 2.33 5.71 24.38
N LYS A 124 2.15 5.71 25.69
CA LYS A 124 3.26 5.74 26.64
C LYS A 124 3.85 4.35 26.77
N VAL A 125 5.16 4.25 26.57
CA VAL A 125 5.93 3.03 26.83
C VAL A 125 6.26 2.94 28.31
N ASP A 126 5.94 1.81 28.94
CA ASP A 126 6.29 1.50 30.32
C ASP A 126 7.00 0.14 30.39
N VAL A 127 8.15 0.11 31.05
CA VAL A 127 8.98 -1.10 31.19
C VAL A 127 9.01 -1.49 32.67
N ARG A 128 8.24 -2.52 33.01
CA ARG A 128 8.09 -3.07 34.37
C ARG A 128 8.92 -4.34 34.48
N ASN A 129 10.04 -4.30 35.17
CA ASN A 129 11.02 -5.39 35.16
C ASN A 129 11.38 -5.79 33.73
N SER A 130 11.15 -7.03 33.31
CA SER A 130 11.41 -7.52 31.94
C SER A 130 10.22 -7.39 31.00
N GLU A 131 9.12 -6.81 31.45
CA GLU A 131 7.87 -6.70 30.71
C GLU A 131 7.69 -5.30 30.11
N LEU A 132 7.24 -5.28 28.86
CA LEU A 132 6.92 -4.09 28.10
C LEU A 132 5.40 -3.91 28.08
N TYR A 133 4.96 -2.75 28.55
CA TYR A 133 3.58 -2.30 28.50
C TYR A 133 3.47 -1.02 27.66
N VAL A 134 2.33 -0.85 27.00
CA VAL A 134 1.98 0.38 26.26
C VAL A 134 0.56 0.76 26.64
N ASP A 135 0.38 1.90 27.31
CA ASP A 135 -0.88 2.30 27.97
C ASP A 135 -1.56 1.11 28.67
N ASP A 136 -0.82 0.43 29.55
CA ASP A 136 -1.25 -0.77 30.30
C ASP A 136 -1.54 -2.03 29.48
N ILE A 137 -1.37 -2.00 28.16
CA ILE A 137 -1.46 -3.18 27.30
C ILE A 137 -0.12 -3.93 27.33
N TYR A 138 -0.14 -5.18 27.81
CA TYR A 138 1.03 -6.06 27.78
C TYR A 138 1.45 -6.39 26.34
N VAL A 139 2.71 -6.09 25.99
CA VAL A 139 3.29 -6.31 24.67
C VAL A 139 4.17 -7.56 24.65
N THR A 140 5.21 -7.61 25.49
CA THR A 140 6.19 -8.70 25.54
C THR A 140 6.93 -8.73 26.87
N ASN A 141 7.48 -9.89 27.24
CA ASN A 141 8.39 -10.08 28.38
C ASN A 141 9.85 -10.33 27.94
N SER A 142 10.14 -10.17 26.65
CA SER A 142 11.41 -10.57 26.03
C SER A 142 12.47 -9.45 25.99
N LEU A 143 12.44 -8.51 26.93
CA LEU A 143 13.42 -7.42 26.96
C LEU A 143 14.80 -7.88 27.43
N GLY A 144 14.90 -8.98 28.18
CA GLY A 144 16.18 -9.60 28.52
C GLY A 144 17.02 -8.74 29.48
N THR A 145 18.16 -8.22 29.01
CA THR A 145 19.18 -7.54 29.84
C THR A 145 18.76 -6.15 30.31
N GLU A 146 19.43 -5.62 31.34
CA GLU A 146 19.18 -4.26 31.82
C GLU A 146 19.44 -3.18 30.77
N ASN A 147 20.50 -3.34 29.98
CA ASN A 147 20.80 -2.43 28.89
C ASN A 147 19.66 -2.38 27.86
N SER A 148 19.15 -3.54 27.45
CA SER A 148 18.01 -3.67 26.55
C SER A 148 16.76 -2.97 27.10
N ARG A 149 16.48 -3.17 28.40
CA ARG A 149 15.37 -2.49 29.08
C ARG A 149 15.54 -0.98 29.09
N ASN A 150 16.75 -0.47 29.33
CA ASN A 150 17.03 0.96 29.37
C ASN A 150 16.90 1.60 27.98
N ILE A 151 17.37 0.93 26.93
CA ILE A 151 17.18 1.38 25.54
C ILE A 151 15.70 1.50 25.23
N VAL A 152 14.90 0.46 25.51
CA VAL A 152 13.46 0.49 25.22
C VAL A 152 12.75 1.55 26.08
N ARG A 153 13.07 1.65 27.37
CA ARG A 153 12.44 2.64 28.27
C ARG A 153 12.69 4.08 27.84
N ASN A 154 13.90 4.38 27.37
CA ASN A 154 14.31 5.76 27.09
C ASN A 154 14.13 6.17 25.63
N GLU A 155 14.08 5.21 24.71
CA GLU A 155 14.15 5.47 23.28
C GLU A 155 13.02 4.86 22.46
N ALA A 156 12.21 3.97 23.02
CA ALA A 156 11.09 3.40 22.27
C ALA A 156 9.97 4.42 22.06
N MET A 157 9.35 4.32 20.90
CA MET A 157 8.12 5.01 20.55
C MET A 157 7.03 3.97 20.31
N ALA A 158 5.82 4.28 20.76
CA ALA A 158 4.69 3.39 20.60
C ALA A 158 3.46 4.14 20.08
N ALA A 159 2.67 3.43 19.27
CA ALA A 159 1.39 3.90 18.79
C ALA A 159 0.32 2.86 19.09
N ILE A 160 -0.85 3.34 19.52
CA ILE A 160 -2.06 2.56 19.63
C ILE A 160 -2.96 2.91 18.45
N ILE A 161 -3.38 1.85 17.76
CA ILE A 161 -4.27 1.90 16.62
C ILE A 161 -5.61 1.33 17.08
N THR A 162 -6.62 2.18 17.18
CA THR A 162 -7.96 1.84 17.64
C THR A 162 -8.91 1.79 16.45
N PRO A 163 -9.57 0.66 16.16
CA PRO A 163 -10.53 0.59 15.06
C PRO A 163 -11.70 1.56 15.30
N LYS A 164 -12.14 2.27 14.26
CA LYS A 164 -13.31 3.16 14.33
C LYS A 164 -14.63 2.42 14.48
N SER A 165 -14.65 1.14 14.09
CA SER A 165 -15.81 0.25 14.19
C SER A 165 -15.33 -1.19 14.36
N ASN A 166 -16.14 -2.04 15.02
CA ASN A 166 -15.89 -3.47 15.15
C ASN A 166 -15.65 -4.15 13.80
N HIS A 167 -16.24 -3.63 12.73
CA HIS A 167 -16.04 -4.19 11.40
C HIS A 167 -14.59 -4.06 10.91
N PHE A 168 -13.93 -2.94 11.20
CA PHE A 168 -12.54 -2.69 10.80
C PHE A 168 -11.52 -3.48 11.61
N ARG A 169 -11.95 -4.06 12.73
CA ARG A 169 -11.12 -4.94 13.56
C ARG A 169 -10.62 -6.15 12.79
N ILE A 170 -11.44 -6.73 11.90
CA ILE A 170 -11.01 -7.87 11.05
C ILE A 170 -9.75 -7.48 10.26
N THR A 171 -9.72 -6.23 9.79
CA THR A 171 -8.58 -5.71 9.01
C THR A 171 -7.34 -5.50 9.85
N LEU A 172 -7.49 -4.84 11.00
CA LEU A 172 -6.36 -4.57 11.91
C LEU A 172 -5.84 -5.84 12.59
N ASP A 173 -6.70 -6.82 12.87
CA ASP A 173 -6.32 -8.08 13.50
C ASP A 173 -5.45 -8.95 12.59
N ASN A 174 -5.56 -8.77 11.28
CA ASN A 174 -4.78 -9.49 10.29
C ASN A 174 -3.28 -9.28 10.53
N TYR A 175 -2.54 -10.39 10.64
CA TYR A 175 -1.10 -10.34 10.89
C TYR A 175 -0.34 -9.56 9.80
N GLY A 176 -0.65 -9.79 8.53
CA GLY A 176 -0.02 -9.09 7.42
C GLY A 176 -0.25 -7.58 7.46
N GLN A 177 -1.44 -7.13 7.86
CA GLN A 177 -1.71 -5.69 8.01
C GLN A 177 -0.85 -5.08 9.13
N ARG A 178 -0.75 -5.74 10.28
CA ARG A 178 0.09 -5.28 11.40
C ARG A 178 1.57 -5.27 11.03
N GLN A 179 2.02 -6.28 10.30
CA GLN A 179 3.37 -6.38 9.77
C GLN A 179 3.67 -5.25 8.78
N ALA A 180 2.75 -4.93 7.87
CA ALA A 180 2.92 -3.83 6.92
C ALA A 180 3.05 -2.46 7.63
N ILE A 181 2.25 -2.22 8.67
CA ILE A 181 2.34 -0.99 9.49
C ILE A 181 3.70 -0.89 10.17
N LEU A 182 4.13 -1.99 10.80
CA LEU A 182 5.41 -2.09 11.48
C LEU A 182 6.58 -1.89 10.50
N PHE A 183 6.51 -2.50 9.32
CA PHE A 183 7.47 -2.35 8.25
C PHE A 183 7.59 -0.89 7.81
N GLU A 184 6.47 -0.22 7.50
CA GLU A 184 6.50 1.18 7.06
C GLU A 184 7.08 2.11 8.14
N ALA A 185 6.72 1.88 9.41
CA ALA A 185 7.30 2.64 10.53
C ALA A 185 8.82 2.43 10.66
N CYS A 186 9.28 1.17 10.61
CA CYS A 186 10.71 0.84 10.65
C CYS A 186 11.47 1.41 9.45
N ARG A 187 10.89 1.35 8.25
CA ARG A 187 11.48 1.87 7.01
C ARG A 187 11.64 3.39 7.07
N ALA A 188 10.62 4.10 7.56
CA ALA A 188 10.59 5.56 7.57
C ALA A 188 11.50 6.17 8.64
N LEU A 189 11.55 5.59 9.84
CA LEU A 189 12.29 6.14 10.98
C LEU A 189 13.67 5.49 11.19
N GLY A 190 13.95 4.40 10.48
CA GLY A 190 15.01 3.47 10.81
C GLY A 190 14.71 2.71 12.11
N VAL A 191 15.39 1.59 12.33
CA VAL A 191 15.23 0.78 13.55
C VAL A 191 16.60 0.42 14.12
N LYS A 192 16.79 0.66 15.41
CA LYS A 192 18.06 0.30 16.08
C LYS A 192 18.13 -1.19 16.35
N ARG A 193 17.12 -1.75 17.01
CA ARG A 193 17.14 -3.17 17.44
C ARG A 193 15.79 -3.75 17.85
N TYR A 194 14.96 -2.99 18.54
CA TYR A 194 13.72 -3.54 19.11
C TYR A 194 12.52 -3.02 18.35
N GLN A 195 11.66 -3.95 17.94
CA GLN A 195 10.39 -3.67 17.31
C GLN A 195 9.41 -4.77 17.73
N PHE A 196 8.18 -4.38 18.04
CA PHE A 196 7.14 -5.28 18.50
C PHE A 196 5.78 -4.85 17.95
N THR A 197 4.93 -5.83 17.69
CA THR A 197 3.49 -5.62 17.48
C THR A 197 2.70 -6.50 18.41
N ARG A 198 1.64 -5.95 19.00
CA ARG A 198 0.71 -6.70 19.83
C ARG A 198 -0.72 -6.39 19.41
N LYS A 199 -1.55 -7.42 19.44
CA LYS A 199 -3.00 -7.29 19.37
C LYS A 199 -3.57 -7.45 20.77
N GLU A 200 -4.45 -6.54 21.17
CA GLU A 200 -5.27 -6.68 22.36
C GLU A 200 -6.62 -7.34 21.98
N TYR A 201 -6.96 -8.44 22.66
CA TYR A 201 -8.07 -9.30 22.25
C TYR A 201 -9.45 -8.76 22.63
N ASN A 202 -9.57 -7.83 23.57
CA ASN A 202 -10.88 -7.41 24.05
C ASN A 202 -11.38 -6.24 23.22
N SER A 203 -10.61 -5.15 23.17
CA SER A 203 -10.94 -3.93 22.46
C SER A 203 -10.55 -3.95 20.97
N GLY A 204 -9.75 -4.93 20.53
CA GLY A 204 -9.24 -4.98 19.15
C GLY A 204 -8.22 -3.88 18.83
N LYS A 205 -7.58 -3.30 19.87
CA LYS A 205 -6.50 -2.33 19.69
C LYS A 205 -5.26 -3.06 19.19
N VAL A 206 -4.53 -2.39 18.31
CA VAL A 206 -3.21 -2.83 17.86
C VAL A 206 -2.16 -1.89 18.42
N VAL A 207 -1.15 -2.46 19.03
CA VAL A 207 0.03 -1.75 19.52
C VAL A 207 1.17 -1.99 18.55
N ILE A 208 1.84 -0.91 18.17
CA ILE A 208 3.10 -0.92 17.44
C ILE A 208 4.14 -0.24 18.31
N VAL A 209 5.27 -0.91 18.54
CA VAL A 209 6.42 -0.37 19.27
C VAL A 209 7.65 -0.52 18.41
N LEU A 210 8.47 0.51 18.34
CA LEU A 210 9.83 0.38 17.82
C LEU A 210 10.80 1.29 18.57
N VAL A 211 12.08 0.96 18.51
CA VAL A 211 13.18 1.84 18.92
C VAL A 211 13.79 2.42 17.64
N PRO A 212 13.38 3.64 17.23
CA PRO A 212 13.83 4.21 15.97
C PRO A 212 15.21 4.85 16.06
N ILE A 213 15.80 5.12 14.89
CA ILE A 213 17.00 5.96 14.78
C ILE A 213 16.58 7.44 14.83
N ILE A 214 15.56 7.81 14.04
CA ILE A 214 14.96 9.15 14.01
C ILE A 214 13.79 9.18 14.99
N ARG A 215 13.88 10.03 16.02
CA ARG A 215 12.85 10.14 17.07
C ARG A 215 11.88 11.28 16.79
N ASP A 216 10.99 11.07 15.83
CA ASP A 216 9.94 12.03 15.45
C ASP A 216 8.56 11.38 15.61
N GLU A 217 7.88 11.77 16.69
CA GLU A 217 6.55 11.28 17.09
C GLU A 217 5.44 11.65 16.09
N GLU A 218 5.48 12.86 15.54
CA GLU A 218 4.50 13.30 14.56
C GLU A 218 4.66 12.55 13.24
N PHE A 219 5.91 12.41 12.79
CA PHE A 219 6.22 11.64 11.59
C PHE A 219 5.88 10.16 11.76
N PHE A 220 6.12 9.58 12.95
CA PHE A 220 5.72 8.21 13.26
C PHE A 220 4.21 7.99 13.13
N ILE A 221 3.39 8.85 13.76
CA ILE A 221 1.93 8.78 13.62
C ILE A 221 1.54 8.91 12.15
N LYS A 222 2.13 9.86 11.43
CA LYS A 222 1.82 10.11 10.02
C LYS A 222 2.06 8.87 9.17
N VAL A 223 3.21 8.22 9.32
CA VAL A 223 3.56 6.99 8.58
C VAL A 223 2.58 5.86 8.89
N VAL A 224 2.24 5.67 10.17
CA VAL A 224 1.26 4.65 10.58
C VAL A 224 -0.13 4.93 9.98
N LYS A 225 -0.56 6.19 9.97
CA LYS A 225 -1.84 6.62 9.37
C LYS A 225 -1.89 6.43 7.86
N GLU A 226 -0.81 6.74 7.17
CA GLU A 226 -0.70 6.69 5.70
C GLU A 226 -0.43 5.28 5.15
N THR A 227 -0.17 4.30 6.03
CA THR A 227 0.04 2.91 5.62
C THR A 227 -1.19 2.38 4.85
N PRO A 228 -1.00 1.76 3.67
CA PRO A 228 -2.11 1.28 2.85
C PRO A 228 -2.78 0.03 3.45
N LEU A 229 -4.08 -0.13 3.17
CA LEU A 229 -4.81 -1.35 3.51
C LEU A 229 -4.55 -2.46 2.50
N LEU A 230 -4.27 -3.66 3.00
CA LEU A 230 -4.00 -4.83 2.19
C LEU A 230 -5.29 -5.39 1.56
N GLU A 231 -5.26 -5.66 0.26
CA GLU A 231 -6.44 -6.12 -0.49
C GLU A 231 -6.96 -7.49 -0.08
N ASN A 232 -6.08 -8.40 0.32
CA ASN A 232 -6.47 -9.73 0.78
C ASN A 232 -7.35 -9.68 2.05
N VAL A 233 -7.35 -8.54 2.75
CA VAL A 233 -8.17 -8.28 3.92
C VAL A 233 -9.49 -7.56 3.57
N ARG A 234 -9.63 -7.02 2.35
CA ARG A 234 -10.87 -6.38 1.83
C ARG A 234 -11.96 -7.37 1.39
N LYS A 235 -11.81 -8.67 1.70
CA LYS A 235 -12.64 -9.79 1.17
C LYS A 235 -14.14 -9.75 1.52
N SER A 236 -14.62 -8.74 2.25
CA SER A 236 -16.07 -8.50 2.37
C SER A 236 -16.46 -7.12 1.85
N HIS A 237 -16.68 -7.04 0.54
CA HIS A 237 -17.27 -5.86 -0.10
C HIS A 237 -18.71 -5.58 0.38
N ARG A 238 -19.40 -6.58 0.96
CA ARG A 238 -20.73 -6.40 1.57
C ARG A 238 -20.67 -5.66 2.92
N LEU A 239 -19.48 -5.54 3.52
CA LEU A 239 -19.29 -4.98 4.86
C LEU A 239 -18.45 -3.69 4.88
N MET A 240 -17.96 -3.20 3.74
CA MET A 240 -17.32 -1.87 3.62
C MET A 240 -18.30 -0.77 3.18
N LYS A 241 -19.60 -1.09 3.13
CA LYS A 241 -20.67 -0.24 2.58
C LYS A 241 -21.54 0.44 3.63
N GLU A 242 -21.18 0.42 4.91
CA GLU A 242 -21.86 1.28 5.88
C GLU A 242 -21.27 2.69 5.84
N ASN A 243 -22.00 3.54 5.13
CA ASN A 243 -22.08 5.00 5.20
C ASN A 243 -20.76 5.78 5.28
N ILE A 244 -20.25 6.14 4.09
CA ILE A 244 -19.83 7.53 3.84
C ILE A 244 -20.99 8.18 3.09
#